data_AF-A0A5C6BYE9-F1
#
_entry.id   AF-A0A5C6BYE9-F1
#
_cell.length_a   1.000
_cell.length_b   1.000
_cell.length_c   1.000
_cell.angle_alpha   90.00
_cell.angle_beta   90.00
_cell.angle_gamma   90.00
#
_symmetry.space_group_name_H-M   'P 1'
#
loop_
_entity.id
_entity.type
_entity.pdbx_description
1 polymer ?
#
loop_
_entity_poly.entity_id
_entity_poly.type
_entity_poly.pdbx_seq_one_letter_code
_entity_poly.pdbx_strand_id
1 'polypeptide(L)'
;MILRLMIALSMLAFADQASAQFQIRIGNGGINLGTRGVSQPHIDHHDHVIRDSHGHRVGVEHHDVIRGGSSRNRTRSGSGSHIDHHDHVIRDSHGHIVGREHHDVIHSNRSYVVPRSIGGRGQYYVQGNKYYYLPQSSNSHVVARPTVMAYGGFTQYHDLAGELEFLINELLLDFHYNYSHNVGFAETYAEGYQLLGVAKYIHAADHNHDHDAVRSRLSGMDRLFHHIEDDIRGWSRHQHRQIGNLGIVAKAERIEATLHHLMNDVGVSATEQAPPPGGGIEQAPAPQGFAPAPQGNGSAPLGNSPPPATLQ
;
A
#
# COMPACT_ATOMS: atom_id res chain seq x y z
N MET A 1 27.16 -42.51 30.31
CA MET A 1 27.43 -41.06 30.49
C MET A 1 28.67 -40.73 29.67
N ILE A 2 28.68 -39.57 29.00
CA ILE A 2 29.66 -39.10 28.00
C ILE A 2 29.38 -39.66 26.60
N LEU A 3 28.65 -38.89 25.77
CA LEU A 3 29.08 -38.44 24.43
C LEU A 3 27.90 -37.73 23.72
N ARG A 4 27.81 -36.41 23.83
CA ARG A 4 27.02 -35.55 22.94
C ARG A 4 27.75 -34.22 22.82
N LEU A 5 28.62 -34.09 21.82
CA LEU A 5 29.11 -32.80 21.36
C LEU A 5 29.60 -32.94 19.92
N MET A 6 29.29 -31.92 19.13
CA MET A 6 29.80 -31.61 17.78
C MET A 6 29.05 -32.19 16.59
N ILE A 7 28.05 -31.45 16.10
CA ILE A 7 27.93 -31.12 14.67
C ILE A 7 27.39 -29.69 14.57
N ALA A 8 28.28 -28.74 14.37
CA ALA A 8 27.95 -27.38 13.93
C ALA A 8 29.14 -26.87 13.13
N LEU A 9 29.16 -27.15 11.83
CA LEU A 9 29.91 -26.38 10.84
C LEU A 9 29.58 -26.91 9.46
N SER A 10 28.88 -26.09 8.65
CA SER A 10 29.05 -25.90 7.20
C SER A 10 27.71 -25.52 6.58
N MET A 11 27.62 -24.29 6.08
CA MET A 11 27.12 -23.92 4.74
C MET A 11 27.25 -22.40 4.60
N LEU A 12 28.25 -22.01 3.82
CA LEU A 12 28.54 -20.66 3.36
C LEU A 12 27.69 -20.35 2.12
N ALA A 13 27.29 -19.07 2.04
CA ALA A 13 27.24 -18.21 0.86
C ALA A 13 26.35 -18.60 -0.33
N PHE A 14 25.28 -17.83 -0.57
CA PHE A 14 25.14 -16.99 -1.77
C PHE A 14 24.32 -15.75 -1.40
N ALA A 15 24.96 -14.58 -1.42
CA ALA A 15 24.30 -13.28 -1.44
C ALA A 15 24.75 -12.62 -2.74
N ASP A 16 23.84 -12.52 -3.71
CA ASP A 16 24.10 -11.76 -4.93
C ASP A 16 23.56 -10.34 -4.74
N GLN A 17 24.44 -9.37 -4.97
CA GLN A 17 24.18 -7.94 -4.81
C GLN A 17 23.52 -7.41 -6.08
N ALA A 18 22.36 -6.76 -5.92
CA ALA A 18 21.88 -5.79 -6.90
C ALA A 18 21.77 -4.42 -6.22
N SER A 19 22.84 -3.63 -6.28
CA SER A 19 22.81 -2.21 -5.95
C SER A 19 22.36 -1.42 -7.17
N ALA A 20 21.09 -1.00 -7.21
CA ALA A 20 20.63 0.01 -8.15
C ALA A 20 20.89 1.41 -7.55
N GLN A 21 21.88 2.11 -8.11
CA GLN A 21 22.17 3.50 -7.77
C GLN A 21 21.36 4.37 -8.74
N PHE A 22 20.36 5.10 -8.24
CA PHE A 22 19.57 6.03 -9.05
C PHE A 22 19.82 7.47 -8.59
N GLN A 23 20.30 8.30 -9.52
CA GLN A 23 20.58 9.72 -9.31
C GLN A 23 19.51 10.53 -10.06
N ILE A 24 18.67 11.26 -9.33
CA ILE A 24 17.67 12.16 -9.92
C ILE A 24 18.25 13.57 -9.97
N ARG A 25 18.36 14.11 -11.19
CA ARG A 25 18.74 15.50 -11.46
C ARG A 25 17.46 16.30 -11.69
N ILE A 26 17.14 17.23 -10.80
CA ILE A 26 15.99 18.13 -10.96
C ILE A 26 16.49 19.40 -11.67
N GLY A 27 15.95 19.68 -12.86
CA GLY A 27 16.24 20.89 -13.62
C GLY A 27 15.42 22.08 -13.14
N ASN A 28 16.08 23.22 -12.90
CA ASN A 28 15.42 24.50 -12.61
C ASN A 28 14.91 25.13 -13.92
N GLY A 29 13.59 25.19 -14.08
CA GLY A 29 12.93 25.96 -15.14
C GLY A 29 12.57 27.36 -14.65
N GLY A 30 13.18 28.39 -15.24
CA GLY A 30 12.89 29.80 -14.97
C GLY A 30 11.56 30.25 -15.58
N ILE A 31 10.87 31.15 -14.88
CA ILE A 31 9.56 31.70 -15.26
C ILE A 31 9.78 32.99 -16.07
N ASN A 32 9.20 33.07 -17.27
CA ASN A 32 9.13 34.29 -18.08
C ASN A 32 7.81 35.03 -17.80
N LEU A 33 7.90 36.29 -17.36
CA LEU A 33 6.74 37.17 -17.18
C LEU A 33 6.34 37.82 -18.51
N GLY A 34 5.13 37.50 -18.99
CA GLY A 34 4.46 38.20 -20.09
C GLY A 34 3.10 38.71 -19.62
N THR A 35 3.00 40.02 -19.41
CA THR A 35 1.85 40.75 -18.86
C THR A 35 0.69 40.82 -19.87
N ARG A 36 -0.52 40.39 -19.49
CA ARG A 36 -1.81 41.04 -19.84
C ARG A 36 -3.03 40.37 -19.18
N GLY A 37 -3.79 41.18 -18.43
CA GLY A 37 -5.24 41.03 -18.18
C GLY A 37 -5.70 39.80 -17.38
N VAL A 38 -5.36 39.72 -16.09
CA VAL A 38 -5.83 38.64 -15.21
C VAL A 38 -6.99 39.16 -14.35
N SER A 39 -8.19 38.58 -14.53
CA SER A 39 -9.25 38.67 -13.52
C SER A 39 -8.72 38.04 -12.23
N GLN A 40 -8.73 38.78 -11.11
CA GLN A 40 -8.30 38.24 -9.82
C GLN A 40 -9.06 36.92 -9.55
N PRO A 41 -8.36 35.80 -9.30
CA PRO A 41 -9.03 34.57 -8.89
C PRO A 41 -9.75 34.83 -7.57
N HIS A 42 -10.95 34.27 -7.44
CA HIS A 42 -11.64 34.23 -6.17
C HIS A 42 -10.88 33.24 -5.29
N ILE A 43 -10.35 33.74 -4.17
CA ILE A 43 -9.66 32.93 -3.17
C ILE A 43 -10.67 32.72 -2.05
N ASP A 44 -11.08 31.46 -1.89
CA ASP A 44 -11.90 31.05 -0.75
C ASP A 44 -10.94 30.73 0.40
N HIS A 45 -11.12 31.39 1.55
CA HIS A 45 -10.29 31.21 2.74
C HIS A 45 -11.06 30.40 3.79
N HIS A 46 -10.48 29.31 4.26
CA HIS A 46 -11.02 28.52 5.36
C HIS A 46 -9.93 28.22 6.39
N ASP A 47 -10.25 28.44 7.66
CA ASP A 47 -9.39 28.14 8.80
C ASP A 47 -9.88 26.89 9.52
N HIS A 48 -9.00 25.91 9.69
CA HIS A 48 -9.22 24.75 10.54
C HIS A 48 -8.47 24.93 11.86
N VAL A 49 -9.21 24.92 12.97
CA VAL A 49 -8.64 25.05 14.31
C VAL A 49 -8.27 23.66 14.82
N ILE A 50 -6.98 23.33 14.85
CA ILE A 50 -6.51 22.08 15.44
C ILE A 50 -6.61 22.19 16.96
N ARG A 51 -7.27 21.21 17.56
CA ARG A 51 -7.40 21.09 19.01
C ARG A 51 -6.73 19.81 19.49
N ASP A 52 -6.17 19.84 20.69
CA ASP A 52 -5.64 18.65 21.34
C ASP A 52 -6.78 17.78 21.89
N SER A 53 -6.43 16.64 22.46
CA SER A 53 -7.38 15.73 23.11
C SER A 53 -8.13 16.34 24.30
N HIS A 54 -7.70 17.51 24.78
CA HIS A 54 -8.33 18.26 25.87
C HIS A 54 -9.12 19.48 25.36
N GLY A 55 -9.21 19.68 24.04
CA GLY A 55 -9.96 20.76 23.40
C GLY A 55 -9.22 22.10 23.33
N HIS A 56 -7.96 22.18 23.74
CA HIS A 56 -7.14 23.39 23.64
C HIS A 56 -6.67 23.60 22.21
N ARG A 57 -6.63 24.86 21.77
CA ARG A 57 -6.14 25.23 20.43
C ARG A 57 -4.62 25.07 20.39
N VAL A 58 -4.16 24.06 19.66
CA VAL A 58 -2.73 23.74 19.47
C VAL A 58 -2.19 24.27 18.14
N GLY A 59 -3.07 24.63 17.21
CA GLY A 59 -2.67 25.18 15.93
C GLY A 59 -3.82 25.78 15.14
N VAL A 60 -3.45 26.39 14.02
CA VAL A 60 -4.38 26.88 13.00
C VAL A 60 -3.82 26.39 11.68
N GLU A 61 -4.57 25.53 11.02
CA GLU A 61 -4.35 25.23 9.61
C GLU A 61 -5.12 26.27 8.80
N HIS A 62 -4.38 27.00 7.98
CA HIS A 62 -4.93 28.03 7.10
C HIS A 62 -4.88 27.49 5.68
N HIS A 63 -6.01 27.49 4.98
CA HIS A 63 -6.09 26.99 3.61
C HIS A 63 -6.54 28.13 2.69
N ASP A 64 -5.75 28.34 1.63
CA ASP A 64 -6.10 29.20 0.52
C ASP A 64 -6.57 28.34 -0.65
N VAL A 65 -7.87 28.31 -0.91
CA VAL A 65 -8.42 27.64 -2.09
C VAL A 65 -8.41 28.62 -3.25
N ILE A 66 -7.37 28.55 -4.09
CA ILE A 66 -7.30 29.33 -5.33
C ILE A 66 -8.17 28.64 -6.37
N ARG A 67 -9.42 29.08 -6.54
CA ARG A 67 -10.25 28.66 -7.68
C ARG A 67 -9.72 29.32 -8.94
N GLY A 68 -8.89 28.61 -9.69
CA GLY A 68 -8.48 29.00 -11.03
C GLY A 68 -9.70 29.23 -11.92
N GLY A 69 -9.93 30.50 -12.29
CA GLY A 69 -11.03 30.90 -13.16
C GLY A 69 -10.97 30.15 -14.48
N SER A 70 -11.82 29.12 -14.63
CA SER A 70 -12.11 28.48 -15.90
C SER A 70 -12.67 29.54 -16.86
N SER A 71 -11.83 29.94 -17.82
CA SER A 71 -12.24 30.71 -18.99
C SER A 71 -13.44 30.02 -19.64
N ARG A 72 -14.56 30.76 -19.67
CA ARG A 72 -15.86 30.33 -20.19
C ARG A 72 -15.77 30.05 -21.69
N ASN A 73 -15.49 28.80 -22.05
CA ASN A 73 -15.94 28.24 -23.32
C ASN A 73 -15.90 26.71 -23.25
N ARG A 74 -16.90 26.08 -22.63
CA ARG A 74 -17.13 24.65 -22.77
C ARG A 74 -18.58 24.36 -23.08
N THR A 75 -18.77 24.03 -24.34
CA THR A 75 -19.80 23.15 -24.86
C THR A 75 -20.08 21.99 -23.90
N ARG A 76 -21.38 21.73 -23.67
CA ARG A 76 -21.90 20.54 -23.02
C ARG A 76 -21.32 19.29 -23.68
N SER A 77 -20.33 18.64 -23.07
CA SER A 77 -20.00 17.25 -23.37
C SER A 77 -19.27 16.62 -22.19
N GLY A 78 -19.90 15.60 -21.61
CA GLY A 78 -19.27 14.65 -20.70
C GLY A 78 -19.15 15.12 -19.26
N SER A 79 -19.63 14.28 -18.34
CA SER A 79 -19.18 14.23 -16.95
C SER A 79 -17.65 14.03 -16.93
N GLY A 80 -16.91 15.12 -17.04
CA GLY A 80 -15.46 15.13 -16.93
C GLY A 80 -15.09 15.19 -15.46
N SER A 81 -14.37 14.20 -14.96
CA SER A 81 -13.71 14.28 -13.66
C SER A 81 -12.89 15.58 -13.61
N HIS A 82 -13.10 16.41 -12.59
CA HIS A 82 -12.18 17.50 -12.29
C HIS A 82 -11.24 17.04 -11.18
N ILE A 83 -9.97 17.40 -11.33
CA ILE A 83 -8.92 17.14 -10.34
C ILE A 83 -8.72 18.46 -9.61
N ASP A 84 -9.02 18.48 -8.33
CA ASP A 84 -8.68 19.57 -7.44
C ASP A 84 -7.34 19.27 -6.79
N HIS A 85 -6.38 20.15 -7.03
CA HIS A 85 -5.03 20.04 -6.50
C HIS A 85 -4.99 20.74 -5.14
N HIS A 86 -4.68 20.00 -4.08
CA HIS A 86 -4.53 20.55 -2.74
C HIS A 86 -3.07 20.44 -2.29
N ASP A 87 -2.42 21.59 -2.13
CA ASP A 87 -1.11 21.72 -1.53
C ASP A 87 -1.27 22.08 -0.05
N HIS A 88 -0.74 21.22 0.82
CA HIS A 88 -0.66 21.40 2.26
C HIS A 88 0.75 21.77 2.65
N VAL A 89 0.86 22.78 3.51
CA VAL A 89 2.13 23.21 4.10
C VAL A 89 2.07 22.89 5.58
N ILE A 90 2.84 21.89 6.01
CA ILE A 90 2.91 21.49 7.40
C ILE A 90 3.88 22.43 8.11
N ARG A 91 3.40 23.08 9.19
CA ARG A 91 4.20 24.02 10.00
C ARG A 91 4.39 23.48 11.42
N ASP A 92 5.53 23.80 12.02
CA ASP A 92 5.76 23.56 13.44
C ASP A 92 5.07 24.60 14.33
N SER A 93 5.19 24.44 15.65
CA SER A 93 4.65 25.37 16.65
C SER A 93 5.21 26.79 16.57
N HIS A 94 6.30 27.00 15.82
CA HIS A 94 6.94 28.29 15.60
C HIS A 94 6.61 28.88 14.22
N GLY A 95 5.79 28.19 13.42
CA GLY A 95 5.36 28.61 12.08
C GLY A 95 6.35 28.26 10.97
N HIS A 96 7.42 27.52 11.25
CA HIS A 96 8.39 27.06 10.25
C HIS A 96 7.80 25.93 9.42
N ILE A 97 8.03 25.94 8.10
CA ILE A 97 7.56 24.89 7.20
C ILE A 97 8.44 23.65 7.41
N VAL A 98 7.86 22.58 7.95
CA VAL A 98 8.54 21.30 8.21
C VAL A 98 8.17 20.22 7.20
N GLY A 99 7.14 20.45 6.39
CA GLY A 99 6.73 19.54 5.33
C GLY A 99 5.84 20.22 4.32
N ARG A 100 5.72 19.57 3.15
CA ARG A 100 4.68 19.87 2.17
C ARG A 100 4.05 18.56 1.77
N GLU A 101 2.74 18.50 1.77
CA GLU A 101 1.97 17.36 1.30
C GLU A 101 1.08 17.85 0.17
N HIS A 102 1.14 17.19 -0.98
CA HIS A 102 0.26 17.48 -2.10
C HIS A 102 -0.64 16.27 -2.25
N HIS A 103 -1.96 16.47 -2.18
CA HIS A 103 -2.91 15.47 -2.65
C HIS A 103 -3.86 16.03 -3.70
N ASP A 104 -4.23 15.16 -4.64
CA ASP A 104 -5.19 15.46 -5.69
C ASP A 104 -6.55 14.87 -5.33
N VAL A 105 -7.57 15.71 -5.13
CA VAL A 105 -8.95 15.27 -4.96
C VAL A 105 -9.60 15.19 -6.33
N ILE A 106 -9.82 13.97 -6.81
CA ILE A 106 -10.53 13.76 -8.06
C ILE A 106 -12.03 13.70 -7.76
N HIS A 107 -12.75 14.80 -8.03
CA HIS A 107 -14.21 14.82 -8.04
C HIS A 107 -14.72 14.04 -9.25
N SER A 108 -14.74 12.74 -9.07
CA SER A 108 -15.33 11.78 -10.00
C SER A 108 -16.35 10.94 -9.24
N ASN A 109 -17.29 10.36 -9.97
CA ASN A 109 -18.14 9.29 -9.46
C ASN A 109 -17.38 7.96 -9.30
N ARG A 110 -16.05 8.01 -9.14
CA ARG A 110 -15.17 6.86 -8.97
C ARG A 110 -14.69 6.79 -7.53
N SER A 111 -14.70 5.60 -6.95
CA SER A 111 -14.09 5.27 -5.66
C SER A 111 -13.01 4.21 -5.85
N TYR A 112 -12.22 3.94 -4.80
CA TYR A 112 -11.16 2.92 -4.80
C TYR A 112 -10.25 3.01 -6.04
N VAL A 113 -9.72 4.20 -6.28
CA VAL A 113 -8.83 4.43 -7.41
C VAL A 113 -7.43 3.96 -7.02
N VAL A 114 -6.93 2.91 -7.67
CA VAL A 114 -5.54 2.50 -7.54
C VAL A 114 -4.73 3.24 -8.60
N PRO A 115 -3.88 4.21 -8.21
CA PRO A 115 -3.06 4.94 -9.15
C PRO A 115 -2.12 3.99 -9.87
N ARG A 116 -1.72 4.39 -11.08
CA ARG A 116 -0.74 3.63 -11.84
C ARG A 116 0.60 3.63 -11.10
N SER A 117 1.11 2.46 -10.74
CA SER A 117 2.48 2.29 -10.25
C SER A 117 3.49 2.37 -11.39
N ILE A 118 4.74 2.68 -11.03
CA ILE A 118 5.87 2.70 -11.96
C ILE A 118 6.12 1.26 -12.42
N GLY A 119 5.57 0.89 -13.58
CA GLY A 119 5.61 -0.49 -14.10
C GLY A 119 4.24 -1.18 -14.16
N GLY A 120 3.20 -0.59 -13.55
CA GLY A 120 1.84 -1.12 -13.59
C GLY A 120 1.22 -1.08 -14.98
N ARG A 121 0.45 -2.13 -15.32
CA ARG A 121 -0.16 -2.33 -16.65
C ARG A 121 -1.43 -1.51 -16.88
N GLY A 122 -1.99 -0.87 -15.86
CA GLY A 122 -3.19 -0.05 -15.98
C GLY A 122 -3.58 0.67 -14.70
N GLN A 123 -4.82 1.14 -14.66
CA GLN A 123 -5.44 1.82 -13.53
C GLN A 123 -6.72 1.08 -13.13
N TYR A 124 -6.96 0.97 -11.82
CA TYR A 124 -8.16 0.34 -11.28
C TYR A 124 -9.05 1.37 -10.61
N TYR A 125 -10.37 1.22 -10.75
CA TYR A 125 -11.34 2.08 -10.06
C TYR A 125 -12.72 1.43 -9.96
N VAL A 126 -13.53 1.87 -9.00
CA VAL A 126 -14.92 1.47 -8.84
C VAL A 126 -15.83 2.60 -9.31
N GLN A 127 -16.83 2.31 -10.13
CA GLN A 127 -17.83 3.28 -10.57
C GLN A 127 -19.21 2.64 -10.59
N GLY A 128 -20.19 3.22 -9.89
CA GLY A 128 -21.55 2.67 -9.85
C GLY A 128 -21.60 1.21 -9.35
N ASN A 129 -20.83 0.90 -8.30
CA ASN A 129 -20.71 -0.42 -7.70
C ASN A 129 -20.16 -1.52 -8.63
N LYS A 130 -19.44 -1.13 -9.69
CA LYS A 130 -18.72 -2.04 -10.59
C LYS A 130 -17.23 -1.73 -10.57
N TYR A 131 -16.44 -2.78 -10.64
CA TYR A 131 -14.98 -2.73 -10.69
C TYR A 131 -14.53 -2.59 -12.15
N TYR A 132 -13.59 -1.68 -12.40
CA TYR A 132 -13.07 -1.40 -13.74
C TYR A 132 -11.55 -1.46 -13.74
N TYR A 133 -11.03 -1.99 -14.84
CA TYR A 133 -9.64 -1.91 -15.23
C TYR A 133 -9.50 -1.07 -16.51
N LEU A 134 -8.66 -0.06 -16.46
CA LEU A 134 -8.27 0.74 -17.60
C LEU A 134 -6.84 0.34 -18.02
N PRO A 135 -6.67 -0.41 -19.11
CA PRO A 135 -5.34 -0.80 -19.56
C PRO A 135 -4.53 0.42 -19.97
N GLN A 136 -3.21 0.32 -19.82
CA GLN A 136 -2.30 1.34 -20.32
C GLN A 136 -2.50 1.50 -21.83
N SER A 137 -2.69 2.74 -22.29
CA SER A 137 -2.63 3.05 -23.72
C SER A 137 -1.23 2.71 -24.22
N SER A 138 -1.12 1.66 -25.04
CA SER A 138 0.07 1.44 -25.84
C SER A 138 0.31 2.67 -26.74
N ASN A 139 1.53 2.92 -27.21
CA ASN A 139 1.86 4.04 -28.11
C ASN A 139 1.05 4.04 -29.44
N SER A 140 0.16 3.08 -29.65
CA SER A 140 -0.82 3.07 -30.72
C SER A 140 -1.96 4.04 -30.41
N HIS A 141 -2.39 4.83 -31.39
CA HIS A 141 -3.45 5.84 -31.30
C HIS A 141 -4.85 5.31 -30.93
N VAL A 142 -4.96 4.07 -30.43
CA VAL A 142 -6.21 3.48 -29.96
C VAL A 142 -6.41 3.89 -28.51
N VAL A 143 -7.44 4.71 -28.27
CA VAL A 143 -7.87 5.09 -26.92
C VAL A 143 -8.24 3.84 -26.15
N ALA A 144 -7.51 3.56 -25.07
CA ALA A 144 -7.81 2.46 -24.16
C ALA A 144 -9.22 2.63 -23.59
N ARG A 145 -10.04 1.57 -23.68
CA ARG A 145 -11.39 1.57 -23.14
C ARG A 145 -11.38 0.87 -21.77
N PRO A 146 -12.03 1.45 -20.75
CA PRO A 146 -12.23 0.74 -19.50
C PRO A 146 -12.98 -0.57 -19.72
N THR A 147 -12.54 -1.62 -19.04
CA THR A 147 -13.13 -2.95 -19.07
C THR A 147 -13.67 -3.28 -17.68
N VAL A 148 -14.90 -3.79 -17.61
CA VAL A 148 -15.49 -4.24 -16.34
C VAL A 148 -14.76 -5.49 -15.87
N MET A 149 -14.29 -5.51 -14.64
CA MET A 149 -13.71 -6.68 -14.00
C MET A 149 -14.82 -7.59 -13.51
N ALA A 150 -14.81 -8.85 -13.96
CA ALA A 150 -15.75 -9.85 -13.49
C ALA A 150 -15.39 -10.28 -12.07
N TYR A 151 -16.39 -10.47 -11.21
CA TYR A 151 -16.20 -11.06 -9.89
C TYR A 151 -15.71 -12.50 -10.05
N GLY A 152 -14.56 -12.85 -9.47
CA GLY A 152 -13.93 -14.16 -9.64
C GLY A 152 -13.36 -14.42 -11.04
N GLY A 153 -13.01 -13.36 -11.77
CA GLY A 153 -12.45 -13.46 -13.12
C GLY A 153 -10.99 -13.88 -13.21
N PHE A 154 -10.19 -13.67 -12.16
CA PHE A 154 -8.73 -13.90 -12.15
C PHE A 154 -8.01 -13.26 -13.35
N THR A 155 -8.45 -12.06 -13.74
CA THR A 155 -7.93 -11.38 -14.94
C THR A 155 -6.76 -10.45 -14.63
N GLN A 156 -6.73 -9.88 -13.43
CA GLN A 156 -5.75 -8.87 -12.99
C GLN A 156 -5.05 -9.23 -11.68
N TYR A 157 -5.37 -10.39 -11.09
CA TYR A 157 -4.91 -10.78 -9.75
C TYR A 157 -3.39 -10.83 -9.60
N HIS A 158 -2.63 -11.23 -10.64
CA HIS A 158 -1.16 -11.19 -10.63
C HIS A 158 -0.62 -9.77 -10.39
N ASP A 159 -1.12 -8.80 -11.16
CA ASP A 159 -0.69 -7.41 -11.07
C ASP A 159 -1.11 -6.80 -9.71
N LEU A 160 -2.32 -7.12 -9.24
CA LEU A 160 -2.85 -6.63 -7.96
C LEU A 160 -2.14 -7.24 -6.74
N ALA A 161 -1.79 -8.53 -6.78
CA ALA A 161 -1.07 -9.20 -5.70
C ALA A 161 0.36 -8.63 -5.54
N GLY A 162 1.07 -8.43 -6.64
CA GLY A 162 2.39 -7.80 -6.63
C GLY A 162 2.35 -6.35 -6.14
N GLU A 163 1.37 -5.56 -6.59
CA GLU A 163 1.17 -4.19 -6.12
C GLU A 163 0.85 -4.15 -4.61
N LEU A 164 0.02 -5.08 -4.12
CA LEU A 164 -0.35 -5.17 -2.71
C LEU A 164 0.86 -5.46 -1.82
N GLU A 165 1.70 -6.44 -2.20
CA GLU A 165 2.95 -6.72 -1.50
C GLU A 165 3.86 -5.48 -1.46
N PHE A 166 4.04 -4.82 -2.62
CA PHE A 166 4.88 -3.63 -2.73
C PHE A 166 4.40 -2.51 -1.80
N LEU A 167 3.11 -2.19 -1.82
CA LEU A 167 2.53 -1.10 -1.02
C LEU A 167 2.62 -1.37 0.48
N ILE A 168 2.36 -2.61 0.92
CA ILE A 168 2.48 -2.98 2.34
C ILE A 168 3.93 -2.87 2.80
N ASN A 169 4.89 -3.31 1.98
CA ASN A 169 6.30 -3.14 2.28
C ASN A 169 6.69 -1.65 2.36
N GLU A 170 6.18 -0.81 1.47
CA GLU A 170 6.39 0.64 1.51
C GLU A 170 5.79 1.27 2.78
N LEU A 171 4.60 0.85 3.20
CA LEU A 171 3.96 1.28 4.44
C LEU A 171 4.80 0.92 5.67
N LEU A 172 5.28 -0.33 5.76
CA LEU A 172 6.11 -0.79 6.88
C LEU A 172 7.45 -0.07 6.95
N LEU A 173 8.08 0.22 5.81
CA LEU A 173 9.28 1.04 5.79
C LEU A 173 8.99 2.45 6.33
N ASP A 174 7.85 3.03 5.97
CA ASP A 174 7.44 4.35 6.47
C ASP A 174 7.20 4.31 7.99
N PHE A 175 6.47 3.30 8.48
CA PHE A 175 6.26 3.05 9.91
C PHE A 175 7.59 3.04 10.67
N HIS A 176 8.52 2.21 10.23
CA HIS A 176 9.81 2.04 10.88
C HIS A 176 10.60 3.35 10.98
N TYR A 177 10.71 4.09 9.87
CA TYR A 177 11.55 5.27 9.82
C TYR A 177 10.88 6.48 10.46
N ASN A 178 9.57 6.67 10.29
CA ASN A 178 8.92 7.96 10.56
C ASN A 178 7.86 7.96 11.68
N TYR A 179 7.47 6.79 12.18
CA TYR A 179 6.34 6.66 13.11
C TYR A 179 6.64 5.82 14.36
N SER A 180 7.89 5.38 14.55
CA SER A 180 8.28 4.52 15.68
C SER A 180 8.09 5.14 17.07
N HIS A 181 7.86 6.45 17.15
CA HIS A 181 7.58 7.17 18.40
C HIS A 181 6.09 7.17 18.81
N ASN A 182 5.17 6.72 17.95
CA ASN A 182 3.74 6.73 18.27
C ASN A 182 3.37 5.63 19.27
N VAL A 183 2.37 5.91 20.12
CA VAL A 183 1.80 4.91 21.02
C VAL A 183 1.15 3.80 20.19
N GLY A 184 1.33 2.54 20.61
CA GLY A 184 0.83 1.37 19.87
C GLY A 184 1.74 0.90 18.73
N PHE A 185 2.77 1.68 18.36
CA PHE A 185 3.65 1.37 17.22
C PHE A 185 4.12 -0.08 17.19
N ALA A 186 4.62 -0.61 18.31
CA ALA A 186 5.20 -1.96 18.33
C ALA A 186 4.18 -3.06 17.98
N GLU A 187 2.92 -2.90 18.40
CA GLU A 187 1.83 -3.85 18.13
C GLU A 187 1.37 -3.74 16.68
N THR A 188 0.97 -2.53 16.24
CA THR A 188 0.53 -2.27 14.87
C THR A 188 1.62 -2.59 13.83
N TYR A 189 2.90 -2.38 14.15
CA TYR A 189 4.03 -2.74 13.29
C TYR A 189 4.21 -4.26 13.18
N ALA A 190 4.01 -4.99 14.28
CA ALA A 190 4.03 -6.45 14.26
C ALA A 190 2.87 -7.04 13.45
N GLU A 191 1.68 -6.46 13.57
CA GLU A 191 0.50 -6.80 12.75
C GLU A 191 0.73 -6.51 11.26
N GLY A 192 1.29 -5.34 10.94
CA GLY A 192 1.64 -5.01 9.57
C GLY A 192 2.65 -6.00 8.96
N TYR A 193 3.57 -6.56 9.76
CA TYR A 193 4.43 -7.65 9.28
C TYR A 193 3.69 -8.97 9.02
N GLN A 194 2.67 -9.28 9.82
CA GLN A 194 1.79 -10.42 9.52
C GLN A 194 1.06 -10.18 8.20
N LEU A 195 0.56 -8.96 7.98
CA LEU A 195 -0.07 -8.54 6.73
C LEU A 195 0.88 -8.70 5.52
N LEU A 196 2.15 -8.28 5.65
CA LEU A 196 3.16 -8.47 4.62
C LEU A 196 3.43 -9.95 4.34
N GLY A 197 3.46 -10.79 5.39
CA GLY A 197 3.60 -12.23 5.24
C GLY A 197 2.47 -12.85 4.42
N VAL A 198 1.23 -12.42 4.67
CA VAL A 198 0.06 -12.84 3.89
C VAL A 198 0.14 -12.35 2.44
N ALA A 199 0.54 -11.10 2.20
CA ALA A 199 0.69 -10.55 0.85
C ALA A 199 1.73 -11.32 0.02
N LYS A 200 2.90 -11.63 0.62
CA LYS A 200 3.94 -12.47 0.00
C LYS A 200 3.44 -13.86 -0.31
N TYR A 201 2.69 -14.47 0.61
CA TYR A 201 2.11 -15.78 0.39
C TYR A 201 1.13 -15.76 -0.78
N ILE A 202 0.25 -14.75 -0.87
CA ILE A 202 -0.69 -14.60 -1.99
C ILE A 202 0.06 -14.44 -3.32
N HIS A 203 1.09 -13.60 -3.36
CA HIS A 203 1.89 -13.40 -4.57
C HIS A 203 2.65 -14.69 -4.99
N ALA A 204 3.20 -15.44 -4.03
CA ALA A 204 3.81 -16.74 -4.32
C ALA A 204 2.79 -17.81 -4.76
N ALA A 205 1.58 -17.81 -4.19
CA ALA A 205 0.50 -18.71 -4.58
C ALA A 205 0.01 -18.42 -6.02
N ASP A 206 -0.01 -17.15 -6.41
CA ASP A 206 -0.30 -16.72 -7.78
C ASP A 206 0.71 -17.28 -8.80
N HIS A 207 2.01 -17.22 -8.49
CA HIS A 207 3.03 -17.88 -9.33
C HIS A 207 2.84 -19.40 -9.47
N ASN A 208 2.17 -20.04 -8.52
CA ASN A 208 1.83 -21.47 -8.56
C ASN A 208 0.41 -21.74 -9.09
N HIS A 209 -0.33 -20.71 -9.49
CA HIS A 209 -1.74 -20.79 -9.89
C HIS A 209 -2.66 -21.44 -8.84
N ASP A 210 -2.34 -21.29 -7.55
CA ASP A 210 -3.15 -21.82 -6.45
C ASP A 210 -4.23 -20.83 -6.03
N HIS A 211 -5.32 -20.83 -6.80
CA HIS A 211 -6.42 -19.88 -6.60
C HIS A 211 -7.16 -20.07 -5.27
N ASP A 212 -7.24 -21.29 -4.75
CA ASP A 212 -7.93 -21.56 -3.50
C ASP A 212 -7.11 -21.07 -2.30
N ALA A 213 -5.78 -21.23 -2.35
CA ALA A 213 -4.88 -20.62 -1.37
C ALA A 213 -5.04 -19.09 -1.33
N VAL A 214 -5.09 -18.42 -2.49
CA VAL A 214 -5.30 -16.97 -2.58
C VAL A 214 -6.61 -16.55 -1.91
N ARG A 215 -7.74 -17.20 -2.27
CA ARG A 215 -9.05 -16.88 -1.69
C ARG A 215 -9.09 -17.05 -0.18
N SER A 216 -8.53 -18.15 0.34
CA SER A 216 -8.60 -18.50 1.76
C SER A 216 -7.92 -17.48 2.69
N ARG A 217 -7.01 -16.65 2.16
CA ARG A 217 -6.23 -15.69 2.96
C ARG A 217 -6.79 -14.27 2.92
N LEU A 218 -7.50 -13.87 1.85
CA LEU A 218 -7.90 -12.48 1.64
C LEU A 218 -8.92 -11.95 2.66
N SER A 219 -9.91 -12.74 3.07
CA SER A 219 -10.88 -12.29 4.08
C SER A 219 -10.26 -12.02 5.45
N GLY A 220 -9.23 -12.79 5.82
CA GLY A 220 -8.47 -12.55 7.06
C GLY A 220 -7.58 -11.30 6.96
N MET A 221 -7.03 -11.07 5.77
CA MET A 221 -6.19 -9.92 5.45
C MET A 221 -6.96 -8.60 5.55
N ASP A 222 -8.18 -8.53 5.01
CA ASP A 222 -9.05 -7.35 5.05
C ASP A 222 -9.36 -6.90 6.47
N ARG A 223 -9.75 -7.84 7.35
CA ARG A 223 -10.00 -7.55 8.77
C ARG A 223 -8.76 -7.03 9.49
N LEU A 224 -7.61 -7.68 9.28
CA LEU A 224 -6.35 -7.26 9.88
C LEU A 224 -5.95 -5.87 9.39
N PHE A 225 -6.18 -5.59 8.12
CA PHE A 225 -5.84 -4.32 7.53
C PHE A 225 -6.68 -3.18 8.10
N HIS A 226 -8.01 -3.34 8.22
CA HIS A 226 -8.86 -2.32 8.85
C HIS A 226 -8.47 -2.02 10.30
N HIS A 227 -8.02 -3.02 11.06
CA HIS A 227 -7.48 -2.80 12.39
C HIS A 227 -6.25 -1.87 12.37
N ILE A 228 -5.30 -2.13 11.47
CA ILE A 228 -4.13 -1.29 11.28
C ILE A 228 -4.51 0.13 10.84
N GLU A 229 -5.51 0.28 9.96
CA GLU A 229 -6.00 1.59 9.53
C GLU A 229 -6.55 2.43 10.68
N ASP A 230 -7.35 1.81 11.56
CA ASP A 230 -7.90 2.46 12.74
C ASP A 230 -6.79 2.92 13.70
N ASP A 231 -5.77 2.08 13.92
CA ASP A 231 -4.63 2.38 14.79
C ASP A 231 -3.83 3.59 14.31
N ILE A 232 -3.57 3.66 13.00
CA ILE A 232 -2.66 4.69 12.45
C ILE A 232 -3.33 6.05 12.24
N ARG A 233 -4.65 6.14 12.32
CA ARG A 233 -5.42 7.37 12.04
C ARG A 233 -5.02 8.55 12.92
N GLY A 234 -4.56 8.27 14.15
CA GLY A 234 -4.10 9.27 15.12
C GLY A 234 -2.59 9.50 15.15
N TRP A 235 -1.81 8.83 14.30
CA TRP A 235 -0.35 8.89 14.38
C TRP A 235 0.22 10.19 13.83
N SER A 236 1.27 10.67 14.49
CA SER A 236 2.05 11.83 14.07
C SER A 236 3.31 11.39 13.33
N ARG A 237 3.73 12.14 12.31
CA ARG A 237 4.94 11.85 11.55
C ARG A 237 6.13 12.62 12.10
N HIS A 238 7.20 11.90 12.44
CA HIS A 238 8.54 12.48 12.62
C HIS A 238 9.38 12.12 11.41
N GLN A 239 9.59 13.07 10.50
CA GLN A 239 10.23 12.75 9.23
C GLN A 239 11.75 12.51 9.40
N HIS A 240 12.15 11.25 9.29
CA HIS A 240 13.54 10.81 9.23
C HIS A 240 13.97 10.39 7.82
N ARG A 241 13.10 9.74 7.05
CA ARG A 241 13.37 9.29 5.69
C ARG A 241 12.12 9.35 4.82
N GLN A 242 12.18 9.97 3.65
CA GLN A 242 11.06 9.88 2.71
C GLN A 242 10.98 8.46 2.13
N ILE A 243 9.83 7.82 2.31
CA ILE A 243 9.50 6.50 1.76
C ILE A 243 8.30 6.68 0.85
N GLY A 244 8.43 6.38 -0.44
CA GLY A 244 7.41 6.69 -1.44
C GLY A 244 7.11 8.18 -1.55
N ASN A 245 5.97 8.54 -2.15
CA ASN A 245 5.54 9.93 -2.32
C ASN A 245 4.27 10.28 -1.52
N LEU A 246 3.72 9.31 -0.78
CA LEU A 246 2.46 9.43 -0.05
C LEU A 246 2.71 9.44 1.47
N GLY A 247 1.83 10.07 2.24
CA GLY A 247 1.73 9.87 3.69
C GLY A 247 1.07 8.53 4.03
N ILE A 248 1.15 8.09 5.29
CA ILE A 248 0.65 6.75 5.68
C ILE A 248 -0.85 6.56 5.48
N VAL A 249 -1.66 7.61 5.63
CA VAL A 249 -3.11 7.53 5.40
C VAL A 249 -3.41 7.30 3.92
N ALA A 250 -2.80 8.09 3.03
CA ALA A 250 -2.95 7.91 1.59
C ALA A 250 -2.37 6.56 1.10
N LYS A 251 -1.32 6.03 1.76
CA LYS A 251 -0.82 4.68 1.50
C LYS A 251 -1.83 3.62 1.92
N ALA A 252 -2.44 3.77 3.09
CA ALA A 252 -3.46 2.86 3.59
C ALA A 252 -4.67 2.83 2.64
N GLU A 253 -5.22 3.97 2.25
CA GLU A 253 -6.32 4.06 1.27
C GLU A 253 -5.98 3.36 -0.05
N ARG A 254 -4.73 3.46 -0.51
CA ARG A 254 -4.25 2.77 -1.72
C ARG A 254 -4.15 1.26 -1.53
N ILE A 255 -3.72 0.80 -0.35
CA ILE A 255 -3.69 -0.62 0.02
C ILE A 255 -5.13 -1.15 0.08
N GLU A 256 -6.06 -0.45 0.73
CA GLU A 256 -7.48 -0.80 0.81
C GLU A 256 -8.08 -0.97 -0.59
N ALA A 257 -7.90 0.03 -1.45
CA ALA A 257 -8.38 -0.03 -2.83
C ALA A 257 -7.79 -1.22 -3.58
N THR A 258 -6.48 -1.45 -3.47
CA THR A 258 -5.80 -2.57 -4.12
C THR A 258 -6.33 -3.91 -3.62
N LEU A 259 -6.54 -4.04 -2.30
CA LEU A 259 -7.08 -5.23 -1.66
C LEU A 259 -8.51 -5.51 -2.12
N HIS A 260 -9.38 -4.51 -2.20
CA HIS A 260 -10.76 -4.68 -2.65
C HIS A 260 -10.85 -5.04 -4.14
N HIS A 261 -10.00 -4.44 -4.99
CA HIS A 261 -9.89 -4.86 -6.40
C HIS A 261 -9.43 -6.32 -6.52
N LEU A 262 -8.45 -6.72 -5.71
CA LEU A 262 -7.96 -8.10 -5.67
C LEU A 262 -9.05 -9.06 -5.22
N MET A 263 -9.74 -8.75 -4.12
CA MET A 263 -10.87 -9.54 -3.59
C MET A 263 -11.97 -9.70 -4.65
N ASN A 264 -12.35 -8.63 -5.35
CA ASN A 264 -13.32 -8.73 -6.44
C ASN A 264 -12.81 -9.64 -7.58
N ASP A 265 -11.57 -9.47 -8.04
CA ASP A 265 -11.04 -10.27 -9.16
C ASP A 265 -10.92 -11.77 -8.81
N VAL A 266 -10.63 -12.11 -7.55
CA VAL A 266 -10.55 -13.52 -7.12
C VAL A 266 -11.89 -14.12 -6.66
N GLY A 267 -12.91 -13.28 -6.52
CA GLY A 267 -14.26 -13.69 -6.14
C GLY A 267 -14.44 -13.90 -4.63
N VAL A 268 -13.78 -13.08 -3.81
CA VAL A 268 -13.97 -13.02 -2.36
C VAL A 268 -14.80 -11.79 -2.02
N SER A 269 -15.86 -11.98 -1.23
CA SER A 269 -16.71 -10.87 -0.78
C SER A 269 -16.18 -10.33 0.54
N ALA A 270 -16.16 -9.00 0.71
CA ALA A 270 -15.80 -8.37 2.00
C ALA A 270 -16.74 -8.77 3.15
N THR A 271 -17.93 -9.29 2.82
CA THR A 271 -18.93 -9.78 3.76
C THR A 271 -18.71 -11.21 4.24
N GLU A 272 -17.82 -11.99 3.61
CA GLU A 272 -17.53 -13.36 4.05
C GLU A 272 -16.61 -13.33 5.28
N GLN A 273 -17.24 -13.52 6.44
CA GLN A 273 -16.59 -13.53 7.73
C GLN A 273 -15.60 -14.71 7.82
N ALA A 274 -14.30 -14.41 7.75
CA ALA A 274 -13.24 -15.42 7.85
C ALA A 274 -13.29 -16.21 9.17
N PRO A 275 -13.00 -17.54 9.15
CA PRO A 275 -12.77 -18.32 10.36
C PRO A 275 -11.56 -17.79 11.15
N PRO A 276 -11.51 -17.99 12.49
CA PRO A 276 -10.47 -17.44 13.37
C PRO A 276 -9.05 -17.88 12.97
N PRO A 277 -8.01 -17.06 13.22
CA PRO A 277 -6.66 -17.26 12.70
C PRO A 277 -6.02 -18.56 13.23
N GLY A 278 -5.78 -19.50 12.31
CA GLY A 278 -4.93 -20.68 12.52
C GLY A 278 -3.49 -20.40 12.09
N GLY A 279 -2.55 -20.64 13.01
CA GLY A 279 -1.18 -20.11 12.96
C GLY A 279 -0.25 -20.66 11.88
N GLY A 280 0.71 -19.79 11.52
CA GLY A 280 2.11 -20.12 11.20
C GLY A 280 2.51 -20.13 9.73
N ILE A 281 3.15 -19.05 9.24
CA ILE A 281 4.25 -19.10 8.26
C ILE A 281 5.22 -17.92 8.52
N GLU A 282 6.49 -18.16 8.22
CA GLU A 282 7.75 -17.46 8.54
C GLU A 282 7.85 -15.97 8.12
N GLN A 283 8.62 -15.20 8.91
CA GLN A 283 8.47 -13.75 9.16
C GLN A 283 9.76 -12.95 8.85
N ALA A 284 9.61 -11.67 8.50
CA ALA A 284 10.71 -10.70 8.41
C ALA A 284 11.38 -10.46 9.80
N PRO A 285 12.62 -9.95 9.87
CA PRO A 285 13.41 -9.95 11.12
C PRO A 285 12.70 -9.20 12.26
N ALA A 286 12.49 -9.92 13.36
CA ALA A 286 11.84 -9.42 14.57
C ALA A 286 12.62 -8.25 15.20
N PRO A 287 11.94 -7.32 15.89
CA PRO A 287 12.59 -6.33 16.73
C PRO A 287 13.50 -7.01 17.76
N GLN A 288 14.72 -6.48 17.95
CA GLN A 288 15.71 -7.04 18.85
C GLN A 288 15.19 -7.03 20.30
N GLY A 289 14.96 -8.22 20.88
CA GLY A 289 14.55 -8.38 22.28
C GLY A 289 13.44 -9.41 22.52
N PHE A 290 12.73 -9.85 21.48
CA PHE A 290 11.75 -10.93 21.58
C PHE A 290 12.24 -12.12 20.76
N ALA A 291 12.73 -13.17 21.43
CA ALA A 291 13.12 -14.42 20.78
C ALA A 291 11.87 -15.29 20.55
N PRO A 292 11.48 -15.62 19.30
CA PRO A 292 10.46 -16.61 19.06
C PRO A 292 11.04 -18.03 19.18
N ALA A 293 10.24 -18.96 19.70
CA ALA A 293 10.58 -20.38 19.80
C ALA A 293 10.60 -21.07 18.43
N PRO A 294 11.42 -22.13 18.23
CA PRO A 294 11.55 -22.78 16.93
C PRO A 294 10.27 -23.56 16.55
N GLN A 295 9.71 -23.25 15.37
CA GLN A 295 8.65 -24.03 14.73
C GLN A 295 9.23 -25.30 14.10
N GLY A 296 8.81 -26.46 14.60
CA GLY A 296 9.17 -27.76 14.05
C GLY A 296 8.22 -28.17 12.92
N ASN A 297 8.72 -28.21 11.69
CA ASN A 297 8.08 -28.91 10.57
C ASN A 297 8.34 -30.42 10.70
N GLY A 298 7.36 -31.14 11.26
CA GLY A 298 7.38 -32.60 11.37
C GLY A 298 6.47 -33.27 10.35
N SER A 299 6.93 -33.38 9.09
CA SER A 299 6.37 -34.33 8.11
C SER A 299 7.39 -35.44 7.90
N ALA A 300 7.20 -36.56 8.59
CA ALA A 300 8.01 -37.77 8.40
C ALA A 300 7.40 -38.63 7.28
N PRO A 301 8.18 -39.07 6.27
CA PRO A 301 7.72 -40.06 5.31
C PRO A 301 7.79 -41.47 5.91
N LEU A 302 6.72 -42.25 5.73
CA LEU A 302 6.65 -43.69 6.01
C LEU A 302 7.64 -44.44 5.11
N GLY A 303 8.71 -44.96 5.69
CA GLY A 303 9.66 -45.84 5.01
C GLY A 303 9.11 -47.25 4.86
N ASN A 304 8.91 -47.69 3.61
CA ASN A 304 8.74 -49.10 3.26
C ASN A 304 10.13 -49.77 3.20
N SER A 305 10.43 -50.64 4.16
CA SER A 305 11.61 -51.53 4.08
C SER A 305 11.22 -52.84 3.39
N PRO A 306 11.98 -53.32 2.38
CA PRO A 306 11.82 -54.68 1.84
C PRO A 306 12.43 -55.73 2.80
N PRO A 307 11.93 -56.99 2.77
CA PRO A 307 12.42 -58.06 3.65
C PRO A 307 13.83 -58.55 3.24
N PRO A 308 14.61 -59.09 4.19
CA PRO A 308 15.97 -59.55 3.94
C PRO A 308 16.02 -60.82 3.07
N ALA A 309 17.10 -60.94 2.30
CA ALA A 309 17.39 -62.10 1.45
C ALA A 309 17.68 -63.36 2.27
N THR A 310 17.04 -64.47 1.91
CA THR A 310 17.41 -65.82 2.33
C THR A 310 18.75 -66.22 1.70
N LEU A 311 19.73 -66.53 2.54
CA LEU A 311 20.99 -67.16 2.15
C LEU A 311 20.76 -68.65 1.83
N GLN A 312 21.32 -69.12 0.72
CA GLN A 312 21.68 -70.52 0.48
C GLN A 312 23.19 -70.67 0.63
#